data_AF-A0A410S470-F1
#
_entry.id   AF-A0A410S470-F1
#
_cell.length_a   1.000
_cell.length_b   1.000
_cell.length_c   1.000
_cell.angle_alpha   90.00
_cell.angle_beta   90.00
_cell.angle_gamma   90.00
#
_symmetry.space_group_name_H-M   'P 1'
#
loop_
_entity.id
_entity.type
_entity.pdbx_description
1 polymer ?
#
loop_
_entity_poly.entity_id
_entity_poly.type
_entity_poly.pdbx_seq_one_letter_code
_entity_poly.pdbx_strand_id
1 'polypeptide(L)'
;MSLSIQLIRREDFESRCLYALVGAGAMALVAGVARQVLRVPVEPGYFALMAAAITAVKPKAAENLLVRAGMVLLPALPYVLELASPWTHAVAGAIAAGLLAWRGNGRDSVGAPLQVALCAGAAAVTTALGLYVHQVLDARFLPAWGYFPLMVDYAVVALFWSIGTLPANLAMDLDAVATRGMRLEATLSGEVRGLVARALTLYRQCQDEARKLARGPGLEKLQAVLGKLAGDAFTLAESHSELEARLSSASQGSVDSQVQELKKRAQDAQDGVARRQLERAAASLGEELNHLDALSRRQERLFAQLHAQVALLERARVCFIGARAASPLDGGGGGERVQALADKLSALDLESSGPEGAAQAARAPAVRS
;
A
#
# COMPACT_ATOMS: atom_id res chain seq x y z
N MET A 1 2.23 12.92 -9.11
CA MET A 1 2.35 11.70 -8.28
C MET A 1 1.48 11.87 -7.03
N SER A 2 0.33 11.21 -6.94
CA SER A 2 -0.50 11.28 -5.72
C SER A 2 -0.11 10.16 -4.76
N LEU A 3 0.55 10.52 -3.67
CA LEU A 3 0.84 9.63 -2.55
C LEU A 3 -0.47 9.35 -1.81
N SER A 4 -1.11 8.21 -2.09
CA SER A 4 -2.25 7.76 -1.30
C SER A 4 -1.73 7.07 -0.05
N ILE A 5 -1.64 7.81 1.05
CA ILE A 5 -1.29 7.29 2.37
C ILE A 5 -2.52 6.53 2.91
N GLN A 6 -2.46 5.19 2.94
CA GLN A 6 -3.49 4.39 3.61
C GLN A 6 -2.95 3.84 4.94
N LEU A 7 -3.65 4.16 6.03
CA LEU A 7 -3.44 3.54 7.33
C LEU A 7 -3.96 2.10 7.27
N ILE A 8 -3.09 1.16 6.90
CA ILE A 8 -3.45 -0.26 6.76
C ILE A 8 -3.89 -0.88 8.10
N ARG A 9 -3.52 -0.27 9.25
CA ARG A 9 -3.86 -0.81 10.59
C ARG A 9 -4.21 0.27 11.60
N ARG A 10 -5.31 0.98 11.33
CA ARG A 10 -5.87 1.98 12.24
C ARG A 10 -6.11 1.42 13.66
N GLU A 11 -6.68 0.23 13.76
CA GLU A 11 -7.03 -0.41 15.05
C GLU A 11 -5.80 -0.78 15.90
N ASP A 12 -4.70 -1.23 15.27
CA ASP A 12 -3.45 -1.53 15.98
C ASP A 12 -2.76 -0.25 16.49
N PHE A 13 -2.92 0.87 15.79
CA PHE A 13 -2.43 2.16 16.26
C PHE A 13 -3.27 2.69 17.42
N GLU A 14 -4.60 2.67 17.29
CA GLU A 14 -5.53 3.14 18.32
C GLU A 14 -5.37 2.34 19.63
N SER A 15 -5.32 1.02 19.54
CA SER A 15 -5.11 0.17 20.72
C SER A 15 -3.78 0.45 21.43
N ARG A 16 -2.70 0.73 20.70
CA ARG A 16 -1.40 1.09 21.30
C ARG A 16 -1.38 2.47 21.89
N CYS A 17 -2.02 3.44 21.25
CA CYS A 17 -2.18 4.77 21.83
C CYS A 17 -2.91 4.65 23.18
N LEU A 18 -3.96 3.84 23.24
CA LEU A 18 -4.67 3.53 24.48
C LEU A 18 -3.77 2.84 25.51
N TYR A 19 -3.00 1.82 25.12
CA TYR A 19 -2.08 1.16 26.04
C TYR A 19 -0.98 2.09 26.56
N ALA A 20 -0.41 2.93 25.70
CA ALA A 20 0.59 3.92 26.08
C ALA A 20 0.04 4.95 27.08
N LEU A 21 -1.20 5.41 26.87
CA LEU A 21 -1.91 6.30 27.79
C LEU A 21 -2.21 5.62 29.12
N VAL A 22 -2.65 4.37 29.11
CA VAL A 22 -2.90 3.58 30.34
C VAL A 22 -1.60 3.36 31.12
N GLY A 23 -0.50 3.05 30.43
CA GLY A 23 0.82 2.89 31.04
C GLY A 23 1.32 4.19 31.67
N ALA A 24 1.21 5.31 30.95
CA ALA A 24 1.59 6.61 31.45
C ALA A 24 0.73 7.05 32.65
N GLY A 25 -0.58 6.79 32.61
CA GLY A 25 -1.48 7.04 33.73
C GLY A 25 -1.14 6.20 34.97
N ALA A 26 -0.85 4.90 34.79
CA ALA A 26 -0.43 4.04 35.90
C ALA A 26 0.88 4.55 36.55
N MET A 27 1.84 4.99 35.74
CA MET A 27 3.10 5.54 36.25
C MET A 27 2.94 6.92 36.89
N ALA A 28 1.97 7.74 36.47
CA ALA A 28 1.64 8.99 37.15
C ALA A 28 1.12 8.75 38.58
N LEU A 29 0.36 7.68 38.81
CA LEU A 29 -0.09 7.29 40.16
C LEU A 29 1.09 6.87 41.03
N VAL A 30 1.99 6.03 40.50
CA VAL A 30 3.20 5.59 41.21
C VAL A 30 4.12 6.77 41.52
N ALA A 31 4.32 7.67 40.55
CA ALA A 31 5.11 8.89 40.73
C ALA A 31 4.49 9.83 41.78
N GLY A 32 3.16 9.95 41.80
CA GLY A 32 2.44 10.71 42.83
C GLY A 32 2.64 10.14 44.23
N VAL A 33 2.60 8.81 44.39
CA VAL A 33 2.90 8.15 45.67
C VAL A 33 4.37 8.35 46.06
N ALA A 34 5.31 8.21 45.13
CA ALA A 34 6.73 8.43 45.40
C ALA A 34 7.03 9.88 45.81
N ARG A 35 6.39 10.86 45.17
CA ARG A 35 6.56 12.28 45.49
C ARG A 35 5.92 12.66 46.83
N GLN A 36 4.73 12.13 47.14
CA GLN A 36 4.01 12.48 48.37
C GLN A 36 4.50 11.71 49.60
N VAL A 37 4.83 10.43 49.45
CA VAL A 37 5.20 9.56 50.57
C VAL A 37 6.71 9.51 50.78
N LEU A 38 7.49 9.35 49.69
CA LEU A 38 8.95 9.19 49.76
C LEU A 38 9.72 10.50 49.54
N ARG A 39 9.05 11.60 49.16
CA ARG A 39 9.66 12.91 48.84
C ARG A 39 10.81 12.84 47.82
N VAL A 40 10.80 11.84 46.96
CA VAL A 40 11.78 11.70 45.87
C VAL A 40 11.36 12.61 44.71
N PRO A 41 12.26 13.45 44.16
CA PRO A 41 11.98 14.18 42.94
C PRO A 41 11.92 13.19 41.77
N VAL A 42 10.76 13.12 41.11
CA VAL A 42 10.54 12.25 39.95
C VAL A 42 10.39 13.15 38.73
N GLU A 43 11.28 13.02 37.74
CA GLU A 43 11.15 13.74 36.47
C GLU A 43 9.99 13.14 35.64
N PRO A 44 8.96 13.93 35.30
CA PRO A 44 7.76 13.42 34.63
C PRO A 44 8.05 12.80 33.26
N GLY A 45 8.97 13.42 32.50
CA GLY A 45 9.25 13.06 31.11
C GLY A 45 9.85 11.67 30.95
N TYR A 46 10.82 11.30 31.80
CA TYR A 46 11.48 10.00 31.73
C TYR A 46 10.52 8.85 32.01
N PHE A 47 9.86 8.87 33.17
CA PHE A 47 9.00 7.76 33.59
C PHE A 47 7.75 7.61 32.72
N ALA A 48 7.21 8.70 32.17
CA ALA A 48 6.10 8.65 31.21
C ALA A 48 6.49 7.92 29.93
N LEU A 49 7.67 8.24 29.36
CA LEU A 49 8.18 7.61 28.15
C LEU A 49 8.45 6.11 28.35
N MET A 50 9.05 5.73 29.48
CA MET A 50 9.31 4.33 29.79
C MET A 50 8.02 3.52 29.94
N ALA A 51 7.04 4.07 30.66
CA ALA A 51 5.74 3.43 30.85
C ALA A 51 5.01 3.22 29.52
N ALA A 52 4.98 4.26 28.69
CA ALA A 52 4.36 4.26 27.38
C ALA A 52 5.04 3.24 26.46
N ALA A 53 6.37 3.20 26.46
CA ALA A 53 7.14 2.29 25.63
C ALA A 53 6.94 0.82 26.02
N ILE A 54 6.92 0.50 27.32
CA ILE A 54 6.72 -0.87 27.81
C ILE A 54 5.30 -1.38 27.51
N THR A 55 4.29 -0.53 27.69
CA THR A 55 2.88 -0.90 27.48
C THR A 55 2.46 -0.92 26.01
N ALA A 56 3.13 -0.16 25.15
CA ALA A 56 2.89 -0.22 23.70
C ALA A 56 3.39 -1.52 23.03
N VAL A 57 4.29 -2.28 23.68
CA VAL A 57 4.82 -3.54 23.15
C VAL A 57 3.83 -4.69 23.42
N LYS A 58 3.21 -5.25 22.36
CA LYS A 58 2.40 -6.48 22.47
C LYS A 58 3.27 -7.63 23.03
N PRO A 59 2.86 -8.32 24.11
CA PRO A 59 3.66 -9.38 24.72
C PRO A 59 3.67 -10.64 23.85
N LYS A 60 4.87 -11.14 23.51
CA LYS A 60 5.06 -12.52 23.00
C LYS A 60 5.71 -13.34 24.11
N ALA A 61 5.07 -14.44 24.50
CA ALA A 61 5.40 -15.20 25.71
C ALA A 61 6.87 -15.66 25.81
N ALA A 62 7.53 -15.94 24.67
CA ALA A 62 8.86 -16.56 24.65
C ALA A 62 10.05 -15.59 24.76
N GLU A 63 9.89 -14.27 24.56
CA GLU A 63 11.02 -13.31 24.49
C GLU A 63 10.84 -12.05 25.35
N ASN A 64 9.86 -12.05 26.26
CA ASN A 64 9.40 -10.81 26.90
C ASN A 64 10.42 -10.14 27.83
N LEU A 65 11.33 -10.87 28.48
CA LEU A 65 12.08 -10.32 29.62
C LEU A 65 13.30 -9.48 29.20
N LEU A 66 14.14 -10.00 28.30
CA LEU A 66 15.29 -9.26 27.75
C LEU A 66 14.87 -8.03 26.95
N VAL A 67 13.75 -8.13 26.23
CA VAL A 67 13.24 -7.03 25.41
C VAL A 67 12.61 -5.95 26.28
N ARG A 68 11.87 -6.32 27.33
CA ARG A 68 11.37 -5.35 28.31
C ARG A 68 12.52 -4.69 29.06
N ALA A 69 13.56 -5.45 29.43
CA ALA A 69 14.76 -4.89 30.01
C ALA A 69 15.47 -3.93 29.04
N GLY A 70 15.61 -4.28 27.76
CA GLY A 70 16.16 -3.39 26.73
C GLY A 70 15.34 -2.13 26.50
N MET A 71 14.00 -2.26 26.46
CA MET A 71 13.06 -1.13 26.38
C MET A 71 13.14 -0.21 27.61
N VAL A 72 13.56 -0.74 28.77
CA VAL A 72 13.79 0.03 29.99
C VAL A 72 15.17 0.69 30.02
N LEU A 73 16.20 -0.05 29.62
CA LEU A 73 17.60 0.35 29.81
C LEU A 73 18.14 1.22 28.68
N LEU A 74 17.77 0.96 27.42
CA LEU A 74 18.31 1.70 26.27
C LEU A 74 17.85 3.17 26.23
N PRO A 75 16.57 3.51 26.45
CA PRO A 75 16.15 4.91 26.55
C PRO A 75 16.67 5.63 27.80
N ALA A 76 17.28 4.91 28.75
CA ALA A 76 17.94 5.49 29.93
C ALA A 76 19.38 5.97 29.63
N LEU A 77 20.02 5.48 28.56
CA LEU A 77 21.38 5.85 28.19
C LEU A 77 21.62 7.37 28.07
N PRO A 78 20.70 8.16 27.47
CA PRO A 78 20.90 9.61 27.38
C PRO A 78 20.97 10.32 28.75
N TYR A 79 20.36 9.74 29.78
CA TYR A 79 20.40 10.26 31.16
C TYR A 79 21.69 9.87 31.87
N VAL A 80 22.18 8.64 31.63
CA VAL A 80 23.47 8.18 32.15
C VAL A 80 24.66 8.93 31.54
N LEU A 81 24.51 9.37 30.28
CA LEU A 81 25.51 10.15 29.56
C LEU A 81 25.42 11.66 29.82
N GLU A 82 24.55 12.11 30.73
CA GLU A 82 24.38 13.52 31.11
C GLU A 82 24.24 14.48 29.91
N LEU A 83 23.46 14.08 28.89
CA LEU A 83 23.19 14.98 27.77
C LEU A 83 22.48 16.26 28.27
N ALA A 84 22.69 17.38 27.58
CA ALA A 84 22.01 18.62 27.92
C ALA A 84 20.48 18.49 27.68
N SER A 85 19.67 18.95 28.63
CA SER A 85 18.24 19.18 28.40
C SER A 85 18.09 20.27 27.31
N PRO A 86 17.30 20.08 26.24
CA PRO A 86 16.21 19.11 26.01
C PRO A 86 16.57 17.85 25.19
N TRP A 87 17.83 17.69 24.80
CA TRP A 87 18.27 16.59 23.92
C TRP A 87 18.13 15.21 24.56
N THR A 88 18.25 15.13 25.89
CA THR A 88 18.02 13.89 26.67
C THR A 88 16.69 13.23 26.35
N HIS A 89 15.62 14.03 26.35
CA HIS A 89 14.27 13.52 26.17
C HIS A 89 13.95 13.21 24.71
N ALA A 90 14.47 14.02 23.78
CA ALA A 90 14.33 13.78 22.35
C ALA A 90 15.04 12.47 21.93
N VAL A 91 16.26 12.25 22.43
CA VAL A 91 17.03 11.03 22.15
C VAL A 91 16.40 9.81 22.83
N ALA A 92 15.91 9.95 24.07
CA ALA A 92 15.19 8.88 24.76
C ALA A 92 13.91 8.47 24.01
N GLY A 93 13.11 9.45 23.56
CA GLY A 93 11.93 9.21 22.74
C GLY A 93 12.25 8.54 21.41
N ALA A 94 13.35 8.95 20.76
CA ALA A 94 13.85 8.37 19.52
C ALA A 94 14.28 6.91 19.68
N ILE A 95 15.02 6.58 20.75
CA ILE A 95 15.46 5.22 21.07
C ILE A 95 14.24 4.33 21.36
N ALA A 96 13.29 4.80 22.18
CA ALA A 96 12.09 4.04 22.51
C ALA A 96 11.23 3.74 21.27
N ALA A 97 10.97 4.74 20.42
CA ALA A 97 10.19 4.55 19.19
C ALA A 97 10.96 3.74 18.13
N GLY A 98 12.27 3.92 18.04
CA GLY A 98 13.15 3.16 17.15
C GLY A 98 13.19 1.68 17.52
N LEU A 99 13.30 1.34 18.81
CA LEU A 99 13.23 -0.03 19.29
C LEU A 99 11.86 -0.66 19.06
N LEU A 100 10.78 0.11 19.24
CA LEU A 100 9.41 -0.33 18.95
C LEU A 100 9.24 -0.66 17.45
N ALA A 101 9.73 0.22 16.58
CA ALA A 101 9.70 0.04 15.13
C ALA A 101 10.61 -1.11 14.68
N TRP A 102 11.80 -1.24 15.27
CA TRP A 102 12.78 -2.27 14.94
C TRP A 102 12.28 -3.67 15.27
N ARG A 103 11.61 -3.85 16.42
CA ARG A 103 10.95 -5.11 16.79
C ARG A 103 9.76 -5.45 15.89
N GLY A 104 9.49 -4.61 14.89
CA GLY A 104 8.48 -4.88 13.88
C GLY A 104 7.06 -4.73 14.42
N ASN A 105 6.85 -4.10 15.58
CA ASN A 105 5.51 -3.69 15.96
C ASN A 105 4.50 -4.88 16.00
N GLY A 106 4.92 -6.03 16.57
CA GLY A 106 4.13 -7.27 16.56
C GLY A 106 4.25 -8.11 15.28
N ARG A 107 5.05 -7.67 14.29
CA ARG A 107 5.51 -8.51 13.18
C ARG A 107 6.40 -9.64 13.72
N ASP A 108 6.50 -10.72 12.95
CA ASP A 108 7.49 -11.78 13.15
C ASP A 108 8.79 -11.48 12.36
N SER A 109 8.94 -10.26 11.86
CA SER A 109 10.10 -9.77 11.12
C SER A 109 10.53 -8.39 11.63
N VAL A 110 11.83 -8.13 11.58
CA VAL A 110 12.45 -6.86 11.93
C VAL A 110 11.89 -5.73 11.04
N GLY A 111 11.64 -4.55 11.62
CA GLY A 111 11.17 -3.38 10.87
C GLY A 111 12.20 -2.87 9.85
N ALA A 112 11.71 -2.36 8.71
CA ALA A 112 12.59 -1.81 7.67
C ALA A 112 13.41 -0.62 8.23
N PRO A 113 14.70 -0.47 7.88
CA PRO A 113 15.58 0.54 8.47
C PRO A 113 15.06 1.97 8.26
N LEU A 114 14.43 2.24 7.11
CA LEU A 114 13.79 3.52 6.83
C LEU A 114 12.61 3.81 7.76
N GLN A 115 11.76 2.81 8.05
CA GLN A 115 10.64 2.97 8.97
C GLN A 115 11.14 3.22 10.40
N VAL A 116 12.20 2.52 10.81
CA VAL A 116 12.84 2.72 12.12
C VAL A 116 13.40 4.15 12.24
N ALA A 117 14.13 4.63 11.22
CA ALA A 117 14.67 5.98 11.20
C ALA A 117 13.57 7.06 11.23
N LEU A 118 12.50 6.87 10.45
CA LEU A 118 11.36 7.80 10.42
C LEU A 118 10.62 7.83 11.76
N CYS A 119 10.43 6.69 12.42
CA CYS A 119 9.83 6.64 13.76
C CYS A 119 10.71 7.31 14.81
N ALA A 120 12.01 7.02 14.79
CA ALA A 120 12.96 7.61 15.72
C ALA A 120 13.00 9.14 15.55
N GLY A 121 13.08 9.63 14.31
CA GLY A 121 13.07 11.06 14.01
C GLY A 121 11.75 11.74 14.38
N ALA A 122 10.61 11.14 13.99
CA ALA A 122 9.29 11.69 14.33
C ALA A 122 9.07 11.73 15.85
N ALA A 123 9.40 10.65 16.57
CA ALA A 123 9.28 10.59 18.02
C ALA A 123 10.22 11.56 18.75
N ALA A 124 11.42 11.82 18.23
CA ALA A 124 12.31 12.83 18.80
C ALA A 124 11.64 14.22 18.81
N VAL A 125 11.07 14.61 17.67
CA VAL A 125 10.42 15.91 17.49
C VAL A 125 9.13 15.98 18.30
N THR A 126 8.28 14.95 18.24
CA THR A 126 6.99 14.98 18.95
C THR A 126 7.18 14.90 20.46
N THR A 127 8.17 14.15 20.97
CA THR A 127 8.47 14.11 22.42
C THR A 127 8.94 15.47 22.93
N ALA A 128 9.83 16.16 22.20
CA ALA A 128 10.25 17.52 22.54
C ALA A 128 9.05 18.50 22.52
N LEU A 129 8.17 18.37 21.53
CA LEU A 129 6.95 19.16 21.44
C LEU A 129 5.99 18.88 22.61
N GLY A 130 5.83 17.62 23.00
CA GLY A 130 5.00 17.22 24.15
C GLY A 130 5.49 17.80 25.47
N LEU A 131 6.81 17.88 25.67
CA LEU A 131 7.41 18.52 26.84
C LEU A 131 7.18 20.03 26.86
N TYR A 132 7.29 20.69 25.70
CA TYR A 132 6.97 22.11 25.59
C TYR A 132 5.49 22.39 25.90
N VAL A 133 4.57 21.56 25.36
CA VAL A 133 3.13 21.68 25.65
C VAL A 133 2.83 21.47 27.13
N HIS A 134 3.48 20.49 27.76
CA HIS A 134 3.37 20.29 29.21
C HIS A 134 3.85 21.52 29.99
N GLN A 135 5.01 22.10 29.67
CA GLN A 135 5.50 23.31 30.34
C GLN A 135 4.52 24.49 30.23
N VAL A 136 3.88 24.65 29.07
CA VAL A 136 2.86 25.69 28.85
C VAL A 136 1.59 25.41 29.66
N LEU A 137 1.17 24.15 29.77
CA LEU A 137 0.00 23.74 30.56
C LEU A 137 0.23 23.94 32.06
N ASP A 138 1.40 23.53 32.56
CA ASP A 138 1.78 23.69 33.96
C ASP A 138 1.87 25.19 34.34
N ALA A 139 2.47 26.02 33.48
CA ALA A 139 2.60 27.45 33.72
C ALA A 139 1.28 28.24 33.69
N ARG A 140 0.22 27.74 33.03
CA ARG A 140 -1.01 28.50 32.79
C ARG A 140 -2.26 27.97 33.49
N PHE A 141 -2.36 26.65 33.71
CA PHE A 141 -3.66 26.02 34.01
C PHE A 141 -3.65 25.06 35.19
N LEU A 142 -2.50 24.50 35.57
CA LEU A 142 -2.47 23.42 36.57
C LEU A 142 -1.91 23.94 37.92
N PRO A 143 -2.58 23.63 39.05
CA PRO A 143 -2.00 23.88 40.36
C PRO A 143 -0.80 22.95 40.58
N ALA A 144 0.31 23.46 41.10
CA ALA A 144 1.56 22.70 41.29
C ALA A 144 1.46 21.51 42.27
N TRP A 145 0.29 21.28 42.88
CA TRP A 145 0.05 20.31 43.94
C TRP A 145 -1.16 19.43 43.61
N GLY A 146 -0.96 18.11 43.64
CA GLY A 146 -2.02 17.11 43.46
C GLY A 146 -1.64 16.01 42.48
N TYR A 147 -2.48 14.97 42.41
CA TYR A 147 -2.31 13.85 41.46
C TYR A 147 -2.78 14.17 40.04
N PHE A 148 -3.76 15.07 39.91
CA PHE A 148 -4.36 15.44 38.62
C PHE A 148 -3.36 16.10 37.64
N PRO A 149 -2.53 17.08 38.04
CA PRO A 149 -1.51 17.66 37.17
C PRO A 149 -0.54 16.59 36.65
N LEU A 150 -0.04 15.73 37.55
CA LEU A 150 0.85 14.62 37.20
C LEU A 150 0.21 13.67 36.16
N MET A 151 -1.08 13.37 36.26
CA MET A 151 -1.75 12.54 35.26
C MET A 151 -1.80 13.21 33.89
N VAL A 152 -2.10 14.51 33.86
CA VAL A 152 -2.15 15.30 32.62
C VAL A 152 -0.76 15.37 31.98
N ASP A 153 0.28 15.60 32.77
CA ASP A 153 1.66 15.73 32.29
C ASP A 153 2.16 14.45 31.62
N TYR A 154 1.96 13.32 32.30
CA TYR A 154 2.34 12.01 31.79
C TYR A 154 1.51 11.62 30.57
N ALA A 155 0.22 11.97 30.54
CA ALA A 155 -0.66 11.70 29.41
C ALA A 155 -0.26 12.52 28.17
N VAL A 156 0.11 13.80 28.33
CA VAL A 156 0.56 14.67 27.24
C VAL A 156 1.85 14.11 26.63
N VAL A 157 2.86 13.80 27.45
CA VAL A 157 4.13 13.25 26.95
C VAL A 157 3.91 11.91 26.23
N ALA A 158 3.09 11.02 26.80
CA ALA A 158 2.79 9.73 26.20
C ALA A 158 1.99 9.84 24.90
N LEU A 159 1.03 10.77 24.82
CA LEU A 159 0.26 11.03 23.61
C LEU A 159 1.16 11.51 22.48
N PHE A 160 1.98 12.53 22.74
CA PHE A 160 2.90 13.07 21.75
C PHE A 160 3.95 12.04 21.30
N TRP A 161 4.47 11.23 22.22
CA TRP A 161 5.34 10.12 21.86
C TRP A 161 4.61 9.08 20.99
N SER A 162 3.38 8.71 21.33
CA SER A 162 2.58 7.75 20.56
C SER A 162 2.31 8.22 19.12
N ILE A 163 2.07 9.51 18.91
CA ILE A 163 1.95 10.13 17.58
C ILE A 163 3.25 9.96 16.78
N GLY A 164 4.40 10.10 17.44
CA GLY A 164 5.72 9.86 16.83
C GLY A 164 5.93 8.42 16.33
N THR A 165 5.14 7.45 16.82
CA THR A 165 5.19 6.05 16.38
C THR A 165 4.29 5.76 15.16
N LEU A 166 3.57 6.76 14.63
CA LEU A 166 2.75 6.64 13.42
C LEU A 166 3.51 6.02 12.23
N PRO A 167 4.77 6.42 11.91
CA PRO A 167 5.48 5.89 10.75
C PRO A 167 5.72 4.37 10.79
N ALA A 168 5.66 3.73 11.97
CA ALA A 168 5.81 2.28 12.10
C ALA A 168 4.54 1.52 11.69
N ASN A 169 3.39 2.22 11.68
CA ASN A 169 2.08 1.70 11.32
C ASN A 169 1.67 2.11 9.89
N LEU A 170 2.36 3.12 9.34
CA LEU A 170 2.44 3.35 7.92
C LEU A 170 3.28 2.23 7.28
N ALA A 171 2.62 1.14 6.92
CA ALA A 171 3.15 0.33 5.84
C ALA A 171 3.07 1.20 4.58
N MET A 172 4.15 1.93 4.27
CA MET A 172 4.47 2.33 2.91
C MET A 172 4.84 1.07 2.12
N ASP A 173 3.94 0.10 2.06
CA ASP A 173 3.92 -0.81 0.94
C ASP A 173 3.28 0.02 -0.18
N LEU A 174 4.14 0.72 -0.90
CA LEU A 174 3.83 1.24 -2.22
C LEU A 174 3.62 0.03 -3.12
N ASP A 175 2.50 -0.66 -2.93
CA ASP A 175 2.03 -1.62 -3.91
C ASP A 175 1.62 -0.81 -5.13
N ALA A 176 2.61 -0.58 -5.98
CA ALA A 176 2.48 0.17 -7.22
C ALA A 176 1.38 -0.43 -8.10
N VAL A 177 1.17 -1.75 -8.00
CA VAL A 177 0.16 -2.48 -8.76
C VAL A 177 -1.23 -2.20 -8.21
N ALA A 178 -1.44 -2.31 -6.90
CA ALA A 178 -2.75 -1.99 -6.29
C ALA A 178 -3.13 -0.51 -6.44
N THR A 179 -2.17 0.41 -6.31
CA THR A 179 -2.40 1.85 -6.50
C THR A 179 -2.69 2.20 -7.96
N ARG A 180 -2.01 1.56 -8.92
CA ARG A 180 -2.34 1.65 -10.34
C ARG A 180 -3.75 1.15 -10.62
N GLY A 181 -4.12 -0.02 -10.10
CA GLY A 181 -5.47 -0.58 -10.25
C GLY A 181 -6.57 0.33 -9.70
N MET A 182 -6.38 0.93 -8.51
CA MET A 182 -7.36 1.87 -7.93
C MET A 182 -7.53 3.14 -8.77
N ARG A 183 -6.44 3.69 -9.30
CA ARG A 183 -6.51 4.86 -10.19
C ARG A 183 -7.25 4.51 -11.47
N LEU A 184 -6.95 3.34 -12.03
CA LEU A 184 -7.57 2.87 -13.24
C LEU A 184 -9.07 2.61 -13.06
N GLU A 185 -9.48 2.03 -11.94
CA GLU A 185 -10.90 1.84 -11.61
C GLU A 185 -11.68 3.18 -11.56
N ALA A 186 -11.04 4.26 -11.08
CA ALA A 186 -11.66 5.58 -11.01
C ALA A 186 -11.82 6.26 -12.37
N THR A 187 -10.96 5.93 -13.34
CA THR A 187 -10.99 6.51 -14.70
C THR A 187 -11.84 5.69 -15.68
N LEU A 188 -11.97 4.39 -15.44
CA LEU A 188 -12.72 3.49 -16.32
C LEU A 188 -14.23 3.56 -16.04
N SER A 189 -15.02 3.26 -17.07
CA SER A 189 -16.46 3.11 -16.98
C SER A 189 -16.92 1.79 -17.61
N GLY A 190 -18.17 1.40 -17.36
CA GLY A 190 -18.75 0.17 -17.94
C GLY A 190 -18.20 -1.14 -17.38
N GLU A 191 -18.21 -2.17 -18.22
CA GLU A 191 -17.87 -3.56 -17.85
C GLU A 191 -16.39 -3.76 -17.54
N VAL A 192 -15.51 -3.04 -18.22
CA VAL A 192 -14.06 -3.07 -17.99
C VAL A 192 -13.70 -2.61 -16.58
N ARG A 193 -14.42 -1.61 -16.04
CA ARG A 193 -14.28 -1.20 -14.64
C ARG A 193 -14.62 -2.35 -13.69
N GLY A 194 -15.69 -3.08 -13.97
CA GLY A 194 -16.09 -4.26 -13.17
C GLY A 194 -15.01 -5.34 -13.15
N LEU A 195 -14.38 -5.59 -14.31
CA LEU A 195 -13.29 -6.54 -14.43
C LEU A 195 -12.03 -6.10 -13.68
N VAL A 196 -11.65 -4.82 -13.76
CA VAL A 196 -10.52 -4.24 -13.02
C VAL A 196 -10.77 -4.28 -11.51
N ALA A 197 -11.97 -3.93 -11.06
CA ALA A 197 -12.34 -4.00 -9.64
C ALA A 197 -12.29 -5.45 -9.11
N ARG A 198 -12.75 -6.42 -9.91
CA ARG A 198 -12.66 -7.86 -9.59
C ARG A 198 -11.21 -8.32 -9.55
N ALA A 199 -10.39 -7.97 -10.54
CA ALA A 199 -8.96 -8.26 -10.58
C ALA A 199 -8.22 -7.71 -9.34
N LEU A 200 -8.50 -6.47 -8.97
CA LEU A 200 -7.94 -5.80 -7.79
C LEU A 200 -8.34 -6.49 -6.49
N THR A 201 -9.61 -6.92 -6.39
CA THR A 201 -10.11 -7.67 -5.23
C THR A 201 -9.41 -9.04 -5.12
N LEU A 202 -9.29 -9.77 -6.22
CA LEU A 202 -8.60 -11.06 -6.29
C LEU A 202 -7.12 -10.92 -5.95
N TYR A 203 -6.46 -9.90 -6.48
CA TYR A 203 -5.06 -9.60 -6.20
C TYR A 203 -4.80 -9.39 -4.70
N ARG A 204 -5.63 -8.57 -4.03
CA ARG A 204 -5.55 -8.34 -2.58
C ARG A 204 -5.77 -9.64 -1.79
N GLN A 205 -6.78 -10.42 -2.16
CA GLN A 205 -7.05 -11.71 -1.52
C GLN A 205 -5.87 -12.69 -1.68
N CYS A 206 -5.27 -12.78 -2.87
CA CYS A 206 -4.10 -13.61 -3.13
C CYS A 206 -2.88 -13.13 -2.33
N GLN A 207 -2.65 -11.82 -2.22
CA GLN A 207 -1.57 -11.29 -1.38
C GLN A 207 -1.75 -11.63 0.10
N ASP A 208 -2.97 -11.49 0.62
CA ASP A 208 -3.27 -11.78 2.02
C ASP A 208 -3.09 -13.27 2.33
N GLU A 209 -3.49 -14.17 1.42
CA GLU A 209 -3.22 -15.60 1.57
C GLU A 209 -1.72 -15.91 1.41
N ALA A 210 -1.02 -15.31 0.45
CA ALA A 210 0.42 -15.50 0.28
C ALA A 210 1.21 -15.15 1.55
N ARG A 211 0.86 -14.04 2.22
CA ARG A 211 1.45 -13.61 3.50
C ARG A 211 1.20 -14.58 4.65
N LYS A 212 0.13 -15.38 4.60
CA LYS A 212 -0.20 -16.40 5.60
C LYS A 212 0.58 -17.71 5.35
N LEU A 213 0.92 -18.02 4.10
CA LEU A 213 1.54 -19.30 3.74
C LEU A 213 3.04 -19.41 4.07
N ALA A 214 3.84 -18.37 3.86
CA ALA A 214 5.27 -18.42 4.20
C ALA A 214 5.88 -17.04 4.43
N ARG A 215 7.13 -17.05 4.94
CA ARG A 215 7.99 -15.87 5.10
C ARG A 215 9.35 -16.15 4.49
N GLY A 216 9.98 -15.11 3.91
CA GLY A 216 11.31 -15.20 3.29
C GLY A 216 11.28 -15.12 1.75
N PRO A 217 12.35 -15.57 1.07
CA PRO A 217 12.58 -15.28 -0.36
C PRO A 217 11.54 -15.91 -1.31
N GLY A 218 10.89 -17.00 -0.89
CA GLY A 218 9.79 -17.60 -1.67
C GLY A 218 8.56 -16.68 -1.77
N LEU A 219 8.27 -15.91 -0.72
CA LEU A 219 7.16 -14.96 -0.70
C LEU A 219 7.39 -13.82 -1.70
N GLU A 220 8.63 -13.34 -1.82
CA GLU A 220 8.99 -12.26 -2.74
C GLU A 220 8.78 -12.69 -4.20
N LYS A 221 9.25 -13.90 -4.56
CA LYS A 221 9.01 -14.47 -5.90
C LYS A 221 7.52 -14.59 -6.19
N LEU A 222 6.74 -15.08 -5.22
CA LEU A 222 5.30 -15.25 -5.37
C LEU A 222 4.57 -13.91 -5.53
N GLN A 223 4.94 -12.90 -4.75
CA GLN A 223 4.41 -11.54 -4.87
C GLN A 223 4.80 -10.90 -6.21
N ALA A 224 6.00 -11.16 -6.72
CA ALA A 224 6.42 -10.69 -8.03
C ALA A 224 5.58 -11.31 -9.15
N VAL A 225 5.31 -12.62 -9.11
CA VAL A 225 4.45 -13.30 -10.09
C VAL A 225 3.01 -12.77 -10.02
N LEU A 226 2.45 -12.62 -8.83
CA LEU A 226 1.12 -12.04 -8.65
C LEU A 226 1.04 -10.59 -9.12
N GLY A 227 2.08 -9.80 -8.83
CA GLY A 227 2.20 -8.41 -9.28
C GLY A 227 2.27 -8.31 -10.80
N LYS A 228 2.98 -9.24 -11.45
CA LYS A 228 3.04 -9.34 -12.91
C LYS A 228 1.67 -9.65 -13.51
N LEU A 229 0.99 -10.71 -13.04
CA LEU A 229 -0.35 -11.10 -13.52
C LEU A 229 -1.37 -9.96 -13.39
N ALA A 230 -1.42 -9.30 -12.24
CA ALA A 230 -2.31 -8.15 -12.03
C ALA A 230 -1.89 -6.93 -12.87
N GLY A 231 -0.58 -6.69 -13.01
CA GLY A 231 -0.04 -5.62 -13.85
C GLY A 231 -0.36 -5.79 -15.34
N ASP A 232 -0.32 -7.02 -15.85
CA ASP A 232 -0.67 -7.35 -17.23
C ASP A 232 -2.17 -7.14 -17.48
N ALA A 233 -3.02 -7.56 -16.53
CA ALA A 233 -4.46 -7.28 -16.59
C ALA A 233 -4.77 -5.77 -16.61
N PHE A 234 -4.10 -4.97 -15.78
CA PHE A 234 -4.28 -3.52 -15.77
C PHE A 234 -3.76 -2.84 -17.03
N THR A 235 -2.66 -3.33 -17.60
CA THR A 235 -2.11 -2.82 -18.87
C THR A 235 -3.05 -3.11 -20.04
N LEU A 236 -3.69 -4.29 -20.06
CA LEU A 236 -4.72 -4.61 -21.04
C LEU A 236 -5.94 -3.70 -20.90
N ALA A 237 -6.41 -3.44 -19.67
CA ALA A 237 -7.53 -2.53 -19.43
C ALA A 237 -7.23 -1.09 -19.86
N GLU A 238 -6.01 -0.59 -19.62
CA GLU A 238 -5.55 0.70 -20.13
C GLU A 238 -5.60 0.72 -21.67
N SER A 239 -5.00 -0.28 -22.32
CA SER A 239 -4.98 -0.36 -23.79
C SER A 239 -6.38 -0.44 -24.41
N HIS A 240 -7.33 -1.12 -23.74
CA HIS A 240 -8.72 -1.16 -24.16
C HIS A 240 -9.35 0.24 -24.06
N SER A 241 -9.17 0.93 -22.94
CA SER A 241 -9.74 2.26 -22.72
C SER A 241 -9.20 3.32 -23.68
N GLU A 242 -7.91 3.26 -24.03
CA GLU A 242 -7.31 4.13 -25.03
C GLU A 242 -7.89 3.86 -26.42
N LEU A 243 -8.14 2.59 -26.76
CA LEU A 243 -8.68 2.20 -28.05
C LEU A 243 -10.17 2.53 -28.17
N GLU A 244 -10.93 2.39 -27.08
CA GLU A 244 -12.32 2.82 -26.97
C GLU A 244 -12.46 4.35 -27.09
N ALA A 245 -11.56 5.11 -26.48
CA ALA A 245 -11.51 6.57 -26.65
C ALA A 245 -11.23 6.98 -28.12
N ARG A 246 -10.39 6.24 -28.83
CA ARG A 246 -10.10 6.46 -30.26
C ARG A 246 -11.28 6.07 -31.16
N LEU A 247 -11.96 4.96 -30.86
CA LEU A 247 -13.14 4.52 -31.60
C LEU A 247 -14.32 5.46 -31.39
N SER A 248 -14.56 5.89 -30.15
CA SER A 248 -15.65 6.83 -29.84
C SER A 248 -15.46 8.18 -30.53
N SER A 249 -14.24 8.73 -30.54
CA SER A 249 -13.95 9.98 -31.26
C SER A 249 -14.10 9.85 -32.77
N ALA A 250 -13.74 8.71 -33.36
CA ALA A 250 -13.93 8.45 -34.79
C ALA A 250 -15.40 8.21 -35.15
N SER A 251 -16.17 7.53 -34.30
CA SER A 251 -17.59 7.20 -34.54
C SER A 251 -18.54 8.39 -34.45
N GLN A 252 -18.15 9.48 -33.76
CA GLN A 252 -18.96 10.70 -33.64
C GLN A 252 -19.10 11.44 -34.98
N GLY A 253 -18.17 11.24 -35.92
CA GLY A 253 -18.41 11.54 -37.33
C GLY A 253 -19.03 10.30 -37.97
N SER A 254 -20.27 10.38 -38.46
CA SER A 254 -20.92 9.24 -39.15
C SER A 254 -20.28 9.00 -40.53
N VAL A 255 -19.03 8.52 -40.56
CA VAL A 255 -18.22 8.26 -41.75
C VAL A 255 -18.99 7.38 -42.76
N ASP A 256 -19.76 6.41 -42.26
CA ASP A 256 -20.57 5.52 -43.10
C ASP A 256 -21.68 6.26 -43.86
N SER A 257 -22.35 7.20 -43.19
CA SER A 257 -23.34 8.07 -43.85
C SER A 257 -22.71 9.04 -44.86
N GLN A 258 -21.49 9.52 -44.58
CA GLN A 258 -20.74 10.40 -45.48
C GLN A 258 -20.27 9.65 -46.73
N VAL A 259 -19.86 8.39 -46.60
CA VAL A 259 -19.52 7.52 -47.73
C VAL A 259 -20.75 7.28 -48.61
N GLN A 260 -21.92 6.99 -48.02
CA GLN A 260 -23.15 6.81 -48.78
C GLN A 260 -23.60 8.10 -49.48
N GLU A 261 -23.48 9.24 -48.81
CA GLU A 261 -23.81 10.55 -49.37
C GLU A 261 -22.88 10.92 -50.54
N LEU A 262 -21.56 10.71 -50.40
CA LEU A 262 -20.59 10.96 -51.46
C LEU A 262 -20.79 10.04 -52.66
N LYS A 263 -21.13 8.76 -52.44
CA LYS A 263 -21.49 7.84 -53.52
C LYS A 263 -22.74 8.27 -54.26
N LYS A 264 -23.77 8.74 -53.53
CA LYS A 264 -25.01 9.26 -54.14
C LYS A 264 -24.73 10.54 -54.95
N ARG A 265 -23.97 11.48 -54.39
CA ARG A 265 -23.54 12.70 -55.10
C ARG A 265 -22.70 12.40 -56.34
N ALA A 266 -21.87 11.36 -56.32
CA ALA A 266 -21.12 10.91 -57.49
C ALA A 266 -22.02 10.34 -58.60
N GLN A 267 -23.12 9.66 -58.24
CA GLN A 267 -24.10 9.15 -59.19
C GLN A 267 -24.93 10.26 -59.83
N ASP A 268 -25.27 11.30 -59.05
CA ASP A 268 -26.06 12.44 -59.52
C ASP A 268 -25.22 13.48 -60.30
N ALA A 269 -23.88 13.39 -60.24
CA ALA A 269 -22.98 14.32 -60.92
C ALA A 269 -22.92 14.07 -62.43
N GLN A 270 -23.21 15.12 -63.22
CA GLN A 270 -23.17 15.07 -64.69
C GLN A 270 -21.75 15.33 -65.26
N ASP A 271 -20.88 16.00 -64.51
CA ASP A 271 -19.49 16.23 -64.88
C ASP A 271 -18.62 15.00 -64.53
N GLY A 272 -17.98 14.42 -65.56
CA GLY A 272 -17.12 13.25 -65.42
C GLY A 272 -15.87 13.48 -64.55
N VAL A 273 -15.37 14.72 -64.44
CA VAL A 273 -14.23 15.04 -63.56
C VAL A 273 -14.69 15.09 -62.11
N ALA A 274 -15.79 15.78 -61.83
CA ALA A 274 -16.39 15.85 -60.49
C ALA A 274 -16.78 14.46 -59.96
N ARG A 275 -17.38 13.62 -60.81
CA ARG A 275 -17.72 12.23 -60.47
C ARG A 275 -16.51 11.42 -60.04
N ARG A 276 -15.39 11.47 -60.78
CA ARG A 276 -14.15 10.75 -60.43
C ARG A 276 -13.54 11.24 -59.13
N GLN A 277 -13.62 12.54 -58.82
CA GLN A 277 -13.12 13.08 -57.55
C GLN A 277 -13.97 12.62 -56.36
N LEU A 278 -15.30 12.59 -56.52
CA LEU A 278 -16.22 12.08 -55.49
C LEU A 278 -16.05 10.57 -55.28
N GLU A 279 -15.85 9.79 -56.35
CA GLU A 279 -15.56 8.35 -56.25
C GLU A 279 -14.22 8.07 -55.54
N ARG A 280 -13.18 8.87 -55.80
CA ARG A 280 -11.90 8.79 -55.06
C ARG A 280 -12.05 9.16 -53.59
N ALA A 281 -12.80 10.22 -53.28
CA ALA A 281 -13.10 10.61 -51.91
C ALA A 281 -13.86 9.50 -51.16
N ALA A 282 -14.87 8.89 -51.80
CA ALA A 282 -15.61 7.77 -51.25
C ALA A 282 -14.74 6.51 -51.06
N ALA A 283 -13.78 6.25 -51.95
CA ALA A 283 -12.82 5.16 -51.80
C ALA A 283 -11.87 5.38 -50.61
N SER A 284 -11.33 6.59 -50.46
CA SER A 284 -10.47 6.97 -49.33
C SER A 284 -11.18 6.81 -47.98
N LEU A 285 -12.43 7.28 -47.88
CA LEU A 285 -13.23 7.12 -46.66
C LEU A 285 -13.63 5.64 -46.42
N GLY A 286 -13.77 4.85 -47.48
CA GLY A 286 -13.98 3.40 -47.36
C GLY A 286 -12.77 2.66 -46.78
N GLU A 287 -11.54 3.11 -47.09
CA GLU A 287 -10.33 2.58 -46.46
C GLU A 287 -10.25 2.95 -44.97
N GLU A 288 -10.67 4.16 -44.60
CA GLU A 288 -10.79 4.57 -43.20
C GLU A 288 -11.81 3.74 -42.42
N LEU A 289 -12.97 3.43 -43.02
CA LEU A 289 -13.95 2.51 -42.41
C LEU A 289 -13.36 1.11 -42.17
N ASN A 290 -12.66 0.56 -43.15
CA ASN A 290 -11.96 -0.72 -42.99
C ASN A 290 -10.92 -0.67 -41.86
N HIS A 291 -10.26 0.48 -41.66
CA HIS A 291 -9.35 0.69 -40.55
C HIS A 291 -10.07 0.73 -39.20
N LEU A 292 -11.24 1.39 -39.12
CA LEU A 292 -12.08 1.39 -37.91
C LEU A 292 -12.59 -0.01 -37.56
N ASP A 293 -12.98 -0.81 -38.56
CA ASP A 293 -13.37 -2.21 -38.37
C ASP A 293 -12.21 -3.08 -37.88
N ALA A 294 -10.98 -2.81 -38.35
CA ALA A 294 -9.80 -3.49 -37.83
C ALA A 294 -9.53 -3.12 -36.36
N LEU A 295 -9.80 -1.88 -35.96
CA LEU A 295 -9.69 -1.42 -34.59
C LEU A 295 -10.78 -2.01 -33.69
N SER A 296 -12.04 -2.11 -34.14
CA SER A 296 -13.12 -2.73 -33.36
C SER A 296 -12.83 -4.20 -33.06
N ARG A 297 -12.37 -4.97 -34.04
CA ARG A 297 -11.93 -6.37 -33.83
C ARG A 297 -10.74 -6.45 -32.85
N ARG A 298 -9.87 -5.45 -32.84
CA ARG A 298 -8.76 -5.38 -31.87
C ARG A 298 -9.29 -5.09 -30.47
N GLN A 299 -10.32 -4.25 -30.32
CA GLN A 299 -11.00 -4.01 -29.06
C GLN A 299 -11.56 -5.31 -28.47
N GLU A 300 -12.32 -6.07 -29.27
CA GLU A 300 -12.91 -7.34 -28.86
C GLU A 300 -11.84 -8.35 -28.37
N ARG A 301 -10.71 -8.41 -29.06
CA ARG A 301 -9.57 -9.26 -28.67
C ARG A 301 -8.97 -8.84 -27.34
N LEU A 302 -8.75 -7.53 -27.12
CA LEU A 302 -8.22 -7.02 -25.85
C LEU A 302 -9.18 -7.30 -24.70
N PHE A 303 -10.49 -7.18 -24.94
CA PHE A 303 -11.52 -7.49 -23.97
C PHE A 303 -11.51 -8.99 -23.59
N ALA A 304 -11.40 -9.89 -24.58
CA ALA A 304 -11.27 -11.32 -24.33
C ALA A 304 -9.97 -11.67 -23.56
N GLN A 305 -8.85 -11.03 -23.90
CA GLN A 305 -7.58 -11.19 -23.19
C GLN A 305 -7.67 -10.72 -21.73
N LEU A 306 -8.37 -9.62 -21.46
CA LEU A 306 -8.64 -9.14 -20.10
C LEU A 306 -9.41 -10.19 -19.29
N HIS A 307 -10.47 -10.77 -19.86
CA HIS A 307 -11.23 -11.84 -19.20
C HIS A 307 -10.37 -13.07 -18.89
N ALA A 308 -9.49 -13.47 -19.82
CA ALA A 308 -8.55 -14.57 -19.61
C ALA A 308 -7.60 -14.27 -18.45
N GLN A 309 -7.07 -13.05 -18.35
CA GLN A 309 -6.18 -12.64 -17.25
C GLN A 309 -6.89 -12.59 -15.89
N VAL A 310 -8.14 -12.13 -15.85
CA VAL A 310 -8.95 -12.20 -14.62
C VAL A 310 -9.18 -13.65 -14.21
N ALA A 311 -9.47 -14.55 -15.16
CA ALA A 311 -9.62 -15.98 -14.87
C ALA A 311 -8.33 -16.63 -14.35
N LEU A 312 -7.15 -16.18 -14.81
CA LEU A 312 -5.87 -16.63 -14.25
C LEU A 312 -5.68 -16.20 -12.79
N LEU A 313 -6.06 -14.96 -12.44
CA LEU A 313 -6.05 -14.50 -11.04
C LEU A 313 -7.01 -15.31 -10.16
N GLU A 314 -8.16 -15.72 -10.69
CA GLU A 314 -9.08 -16.62 -9.98
C GLU A 314 -8.49 -18.01 -9.80
N ARG A 315 -7.87 -18.56 -10.85
CA ARG A 315 -7.16 -19.83 -10.77
C ARG A 315 -6.04 -19.77 -9.75
N ALA A 316 -5.29 -18.67 -9.69
CA ALA A 316 -4.26 -18.44 -8.69
C ALA A 316 -4.85 -18.45 -7.27
N ARG A 317 -5.98 -17.77 -7.05
CA ARG A 317 -6.71 -17.80 -5.77
C ARG A 317 -7.11 -19.23 -5.38
N VAL A 318 -7.61 -20.03 -6.32
CA VAL A 318 -7.96 -21.44 -6.06
C VAL A 318 -6.72 -22.26 -5.69
N CYS A 319 -5.58 -22.03 -6.34
CA CYS A 319 -4.32 -22.67 -5.97
C CYS A 319 -3.89 -22.32 -4.53
N PHE A 320 -4.11 -21.08 -4.07
CA PHE A 320 -3.88 -20.69 -2.68
C PHE A 320 -4.80 -21.42 -1.69
N ILE A 321 -6.09 -21.54 -2.02
CA ILE A 321 -7.05 -22.27 -1.18
C ILE A 321 -6.66 -23.75 -1.08
N GLY A 322 -6.29 -24.37 -2.20
CA GLY A 322 -5.84 -25.77 -2.23
C GLY A 322 -4.55 -26.00 -1.44
N ALA A 323 -3.57 -25.09 -1.55
CA ALA A 323 -2.34 -25.16 -0.79
C ALA A 323 -2.55 -25.05 0.73
N ARG A 324 -3.56 -24.28 1.15
CA ARG A 324 -3.94 -24.14 2.56
C ARG A 324 -4.73 -25.34 3.09
N ALA A 325 -5.66 -25.89 2.30
CA ALA A 325 -6.43 -27.07 2.69
C ALA A 325 -5.56 -28.33 2.84
N ALA A 326 -4.47 -28.42 2.09
CA ALA A 326 -3.56 -29.56 2.11
C ALA A 326 -2.63 -29.62 3.35
N SER A 327 -2.55 -28.58 4.20
CA SER A 327 -1.69 -28.65 5.41
C SER A 327 -1.99 -27.56 6.45
N PRO A 328 -2.22 -27.91 7.74
CA PRO A 328 -2.07 -26.97 8.84
C PRO A 328 -0.58 -26.58 9.01
N LEU A 329 -0.37 -25.35 9.46
CA LEU A 329 0.83 -24.50 9.35
C LEU A 329 2.07 -24.89 10.21
N ASP A 330 2.20 -26.13 10.70
CA ASP A 330 3.14 -26.44 11.80
C ASP A 330 4.48 -27.11 11.42
N GLY A 331 4.91 -27.10 10.15
CA GLY A 331 6.18 -27.74 9.75
C GLY A 331 7.05 -26.88 8.84
N GLY A 332 8.34 -26.74 9.15
CA GLY A 332 9.36 -25.88 8.51
C GLY A 332 9.65 -26.07 7.01
N GLY A 333 8.76 -26.69 6.23
CA GLY A 333 8.82 -26.85 4.77
C GLY A 333 8.04 -25.81 3.96
N GLY A 334 7.64 -24.68 4.56
CA GLY A 334 6.82 -23.66 3.90
C GLY A 334 7.51 -22.94 2.72
N GLY A 335 8.84 -22.77 2.76
CA GLY A 335 9.60 -22.04 1.75
C GLY A 335 9.64 -22.74 0.38
N GLU A 336 9.97 -24.03 0.35
CA GLU A 336 10.03 -24.83 -0.90
C GLU A 336 8.66 -24.95 -1.57
N ARG A 337 7.59 -25.07 -0.77
CA ARG A 337 6.21 -25.15 -1.28
C ARG A 337 5.73 -23.84 -1.88
N VAL A 338 6.08 -22.71 -1.25
CA VAL A 338 5.76 -21.39 -1.78
C VAL A 338 6.51 -21.12 -3.08
N GLN A 339 7.75 -21.61 -3.18
CA GLN A 339 8.49 -21.54 -4.43
C GLN A 339 7.88 -22.43 -5.51
N ALA A 340 7.50 -23.67 -5.20
CA ALA A 340 6.78 -24.54 -6.13
C ALA A 340 5.42 -23.96 -6.55
N LEU A 341 4.75 -23.20 -5.68
CA LEU A 341 3.51 -22.50 -6.01
C LEU A 341 3.77 -21.30 -6.93
N ALA A 342 4.83 -20.53 -6.69
CA ALA A 342 5.28 -19.48 -7.59
C ALA A 342 5.64 -20.02 -8.99
N ASP A 343 6.34 -21.16 -9.03
CA ASP A 343 6.71 -21.84 -10.29
C ASP A 343 5.50 -22.40 -11.03
N LYS A 344 4.48 -22.90 -10.30
CA LYS A 344 3.20 -23.30 -10.91
C LYS A 344 2.45 -22.11 -11.48
N LEU A 345 2.38 -20.98 -10.75
CA LEU A 345 1.70 -19.78 -11.23
C LEU A 345 2.43 -19.15 -12.43
N SER A 346 3.77 -19.15 -12.44
CA SER A 346 4.54 -18.66 -13.58
C SER A 346 4.42 -19.57 -14.81
N ALA A 347 4.30 -20.90 -14.62
CA ALA A 347 3.99 -21.83 -15.71
C ALA A 347 2.59 -21.58 -16.30
N LEU A 348 1.59 -21.29 -15.46
CA LEU A 348 0.24 -20.94 -15.93
C LEU A 348 0.20 -19.64 -16.74
N ASP A 349 1.01 -18.66 -16.35
CA ASP A 349 1.20 -17.42 -17.09
C ASP A 349 1.81 -17.67 -18.48
N LEU A 350 2.84 -18.51 -18.57
CA LEU A 350 3.50 -18.89 -19.81
C LEU A 350 2.60 -19.69 -20.76
N GLU A 351 1.81 -20.64 -20.25
CA GLU A 351 0.85 -21.41 -21.05
C GLU A 351 -0.24 -20.52 -21.65
N SER A 352 -0.67 -19.49 -20.90
CA SER A 352 -1.66 -18.52 -21.39
C SER A 352 -1.09 -17.52 -22.41
N SER A 353 0.23 -17.26 -22.34
CA SER A 353 0.96 -16.32 -23.21
C SER A 353 1.46 -16.95 -24.52
N GLY A 354 1.05 -18.20 -24.82
CA GLY A 354 1.41 -18.96 -26.02
C GLY A 354 1.05 -18.28 -27.36
N PRO A 355 1.42 -18.91 -28.51
CA PRO A 355 1.97 -18.32 -29.74
C PRO A 355 1.22 -17.16 -30.44
N GLU A 356 0.01 -16.82 -30.02
CA GLU A 356 -0.74 -15.67 -30.53
C GLU A 356 -0.21 -14.33 -29.95
N GLY A 357 0.31 -14.32 -28.72
CA GLY A 357 0.89 -13.11 -28.10
C GLY A 357 2.29 -12.75 -28.62
N ALA A 358 3.15 -13.76 -28.83
CA ALA A 358 4.52 -13.57 -29.30
C ALA A 358 4.61 -13.12 -30.78
N ALA A 359 3.67 -13.57 -31.62
CA ALA A 359 3.56 -13.11 -33.02
C ALA A 359 3.18 -11.62 -33.14
N GLN A 360 2.68 -11.02 -32.06
CA GLN A 360 2.12 -9.66 -32.05
C GLN A 360 3.14 -8.61 -31.57
N ALA A 361 4.02 -8.96 -30.62
CA ALA A 361 5.15 -8.10 -30.23
C ALA A 361 6.14 -7.87 -31.38
N ALA A 362 6.32 -8.87 -32.25
CA ALA A 362 7.18 -8.78 -33.43
C ALA A 362 6.55 -8.01 -34.62
N ARG A 363 5.24 -7.69 -34.56
CA ARG A 363 4.50 -7.02 -35.66
C ARG A 363 4.11 -5.57 -35.36
N ALA A 364 4.52 -5.01 -34.22
CA ALA A 364 4.44 -3.56 -34.04
C ALA A 364 5.42 -2.89 -35.02
N PRO A 365 4.98 -1.95 -35.88
CA PRO A 365 5.90 -1.29 -36.79
C PRO A 365 6.89 -0.47 -35.97
N ALA A 366 8.18 -0.74 -36.17
CA ALA A 366 9.25 0.12 -35.70
C ALA A 366 9.02 1.52 -36.27
N VAL A 367 8.61 2.45 -35.41
CA VAL A 367 8.55 3.87 -35.72
C VAL A 367 9.97 4.29 -36.09
N ARG A 368 10.24 4.48 -37.38
CA ARG A 368 11.44 5.13 -37.86
C ARG A 368 11.29 6.62 -37.57
N SER A 369 12.25 7.14 -36.78
CA SER A 369 12.55 8.56 -36.58
C SER A 369 12.83 9.28 -37.89
#